data_AF-A0A0B6Z874-F1
#
_entry.id   AF-A0A0B6Z874-F1
#
_cell.length_a   1.000
_cell.length_b   1.000
_cell.length_c   1.000
_cell.angle_alpha   90.00
_cell.angle_beta   90.00
_cell.angle_gamma   90.00
#
_symmetry.space_group_name_H-M   'P 1'
#
loop_
_entity.id
_entity.type
_entity.pdbx_description
1 polymer ?
#
loop_
_entity_poly.entity_id
_entity_poly.type
_entity_poly.pdbx_seq_one_letter_code
_entity_poly.pdbx_strand_id
1 'polypeptide(L)'
;RQVRMHLRKIREREYSKLRALVPSIASKKKVTKVQVIEEAVRYIEELQSALLERLRQKHGSMAEDKAHETVETFVSRMMSQNTSSAHSNTHSESVPPLISHPTNSFDKSRNQTNFLSWKTRTI
;
A
#
# COMPACT_ATOMS: atom_id res chain seq x y z
N ARG A 1 13.51 10.52 21.64
CA ARG A 1 14.53 10.78 20.57
C ARG A 1 14.42 9.79 19.40
N GLN A 2 14.26 8.48 19.64
CA GLN A 2 14.20 7.44 18.59
C GLN A 2 12.98 7.55 17.67
N VAL A 3 11.78 7.82 18.20
CA VAL A 3 10.54 7.96 17.41
C VAL A 3 10.65 9.04 16.32
N ARG A 4 11.19 10.23 16.67
CA ARG A 4 11.39 11.32 15.70
C ARG A 4 12.31 10.91 14.54
N MET A 5 13.38 10.15 14.83
CA MET A 5 14.30 9.64 13.82
C MET A 5 13.64 8.57 12.95
N HIS A 6 12.81 7.71 13.53
CA HIS A 6 12.06 6.70 12.79
C HIS A 6 11.06 7.35 11.81
N LEU A 7 10.26 8.32 12.28
CA LEU A 7 9.33 9.07 11.43
C LEU A 7 10.05 9.83 10.31
N ARG A 8 11.24 10.38 10.59
CA ARG A 8 12.08 11.00 9.56
C ARG A 8 12.46 10.00 8.47
N LYS A 9 12.93 8.81 8.83
CA LYS A 9 13.29 7.75 7.86
C LYS A 9 12.09 7.30 7.03
N ILE A 10 10.90 7.19 7.64
CA ILE A 10 9.67 6.90 6.89
C ILE A 10 9.41 7.98 5.84
N ARG A 11 9.41 9.26 6.24
CA ARG A 11 9.16 10.37 5.30
C ARG A 11 10.17 10.42 4.16
N GLU A 12 11.45 10.16 4.43
CA GLU A 12 12.50 10.11 3.40
C GLU A 12 12.27 8.96 2.40
N ARG A 13 11.84 7.79 2.89
CA ARG A 13 11.49 6.65 2.03
C ARG A 13 10.26 6.93 1.18
N GLU A 14 9.17 7.40 1.79
CA GLU A 14 7.93 7.70 1.06
C GLU A 14 8.13 8.82 0.03
N TYR A 15 8.92 9.85 0.36
CA TYR A 15 9.27 10.90 -0.59
C TYR A 15 10.03 10.35 -1.80
N SER A 16 11.02 9.48 -1.55
CA SER A 16 11.82 8.87 -2.63
C SER A 16 10.96 7.97 -3.52
N LYS A 17 10.04 7.21 -2.91
CA LYS A 17 9.08 6.36 -3.61
C LYS A 17 8.14 7.20 -4.49
N LEU A 18 7.54 8.25 -3.94
CA LEU A 18 6.67 9.15 -4.69
C LEU A 18 7.39 9.75 -5.90
N ARG A 19 8.61 10.28 -5.70
CA ARG A 19 9.40 10.86 -6.79
C ARG A 19 9.72 9.84 -7.90
N ALA A 20 9.98 8.58 -7.55
CA ALA A 20 10.27 7.54 -8.53
C ALA A 20 9.03 7.13 -9.37
N LEU A 21 7.83 7.29 -8.82
CA LEU A 21 6.57 6.92 -9.49
C LEU A 21 6.07 7.98 -10.49
N VAL A 22 6.51 9.23 -10.36
CA VAL A 22 6.02 10.33 -11.20
C VAL A 22 6.96 10.53 -12.41
N PRO A 23 6.53 10.22 -13.64
CA PRO A 23 7.42 10.17 -14.80
C PRO A 23 8.14 11.48 -15.13
N SER A 24 7.44 12.61 -14.98
CA SER A 24 7.94 13.95 -15.30
C SER A 24 9.13 14.39 -14.42
N ILE A 25 9.34 13.75 -13.27
CA ILE A 25 10.36 14.12 -12.28
C ILE A 25 11.31 12.98 -11.88
N ALA A 26 11.01 11.73 -12.21
CA ALA A 26 11.78 10.57 -11.81
C ALA A 26 13.27 10.67 -12.24
N SER A 27 13.52 11.21 -13.44
CA SER A 27 14.87 11.39 -14.00
C SER A 27 15.56 12.70 -13.61
N LYS A 28 14.84 13.68 -13.04
CA LYS A 28 15.37 15.04 -12.78
C LYS A 28 16.27 15.06 -11.56
N LYS A 29 17.54 15.45 -11.70
CA LYS A 29 18.54 15.44 -10.59
C LYS A 29 18.16 16.31 -9.37
N LYS A 30 17.56 17.48 -9.59
CA LYS A 30 17.18 18.42 -8.53
C LYS A 30 15.69 18.75 -8.66
N VAL A 31 14.91 18.39 -7.66
CA VAL A 31 13.47 18.66 -7.59
C VAL A 31 13.13 19.01 -6.15
N THR A 32 12.35 20.06 -5.93
CA THR A 32 11.94 20.45 -4.57
C THR A 32 10.79 19.55 -4.08
N LYS A 33 10.55 19.51 -2.77
CA LYS A 33 9.43 18.72 -2.22
C LYS A 33 8.07 19.17 -2.76
N VAL A 34 7.87 20.48 -2.89
CA VAL A 34 6.64 21.08 -3.41
C VAL A 34 6.41 20.63 -4.86
N GLN A 35 7.44 20.72 -5.70
CA GLN A 35 7.37 20.24 -7.08
C GLN A 35 7.02 18.76 -7.17
N VAL A 36 7.55 17.91 -6.28
CA VAL A 36 7.17 16.48 -6.27
C VAL A 36 5.68 16.29 -6.00
N ILE A 37 5.10 17.07 -5.08
CA ILE A 37 3.67 16.99 -4.78
C ILE A 37 2.83 17.52 -5.94
N GLU A 38 3.17 18.68 -6.50
CA GLU A 38 2.43 19.28 -7.63
C GLU A 38 2.43 18.36 -8.86
N GLU A 39 3.58 17.77 -9.18
CA GLU A 39 3.70 16.85 -10.31
C GLU A 39 2.98 15.53 -10.05
N ALA A 40 2.93 15.06 -8.79
CA ALA A 40 2.15 13.89 -8.43
C ALA A 40 0.64 14.14 -8.60
N VAL A 41 0.15 15.32 -8.22
CA VAL A 41 -1.26 15.70 -8.42
C VAL A 41 -1.59 15.71 -9.92
N ARG A 42 -0.78 16.39 -10.73
CA ARG A 42 -0.94 16.39 -12.20
C ARG A 42 -0.99 14.99 -12.78
N TYR A 43 -0.08 14.11 -12.33
CA TYR A 43 -0.04 12.74 -12.84
C TYR A 43 -1.28 11.92 -12.46
N ILE A 44 -1.84 12.14 -11.26
CA ILE A 44 -3.11 11.50 -10.86
C ILE A 44 -4.25 11.97 -11.77
N GLU A 45 -4.35 13.28 -12.06
CA GLU A 45 -5.37 13.85 -12.94
C GLU A 45 -5.29 13.30 -14.37
N GLU A 46 -4.07 13.17 -14.90
CA GLU A 46 -3.80 12.55 -16.21
C GLU A 46 -4.26 11.09 -16.26
N LEU A 47 -3.92 10.31 -15.23
CA LEU A 47 -4.33 8.90 -15.13
C LEU A 47 -5.85 8.74 -15.01
N GLN A 48 -6.49 9.60 -14.21
CA GLN A 48 -7.95 9.62 -14.08
C GLN A 48 -8.63 9.93 -15.42
N SER A 49 -8.14 10.95 -16.12
CA SER A 49 -8.66 11.34 -17.44
C SER A 49 -8.49 10.22 -18.46
N ALA A 50 -7.30 9.60 -18.52
CA ALA A 50 -7.03 8.48 -19.43
C ALA A 50 -7.88 7.25 -19.12
N LEU A 51 -8.18 6.99 -17.84
CA LEU A 51 -9.06 5.88 -17.45
C LEU A 51 -10.51 6.15 -17.87
N LEU A 52 -11.02 7.36 -17.62
CA LEU A 52 -12.38 7.75 -18.00
C LEU A 52 -12.56 7.71 -19.52
N GLU A 53 -11.58 8.18 -20.28
CA GLU A 53 -11.61 8.12 -21.75
C GLU A 53 -11.73 6.68 -22.25
N ARG A 54 -10.92 5.75 -21.72
CA ARG A 54 -10.99 4.32 -22.06
C ARG A 54 -12.33 3.69 -21.68
N LEU A 55 -12.88 4.05 -20.53
CA LEU A 55 -14.18 3.56 -20.10
C LEU A 55 -15.30 4.11 -21.00
N ARG A 56 -15.24 5.38 -21.41
CA ARG A 56 -16.17 5.98 -22.37
C ARG A 56 -16.11 5.29 -23.72
N GLN A 57 -14.92 4.99 -24.22
CA GLN A 57 -14.73 4.22 -25.46
C GLN A 57 -15.34 2.81 -25.37
N LYS A 58 -15.31 2.17 -24.19
CA LYS A 58 -15.79 0.80 -24.00
C LYS A 58 -17.28 0.69 -23.63
N HIS A 59 -17.81 1.63 -22.86
CA HIS A 59 -19.11 1.53 -22.21
C HIS A 59 -20.08 2.66 -22.57
N GLY A 60 -19.66 3.64 -23.39
CA GLY A 60 -20.52 4.75 -23.80
C GLY A 60 -21.03 5.55 -22.61
N SER A 61 -22.35 5.67 -22.49
CA SER A 61 -23.02 6.44 -21.41
C SER A 61 -22.87 5.83 -20.02
N MET A 62 -22.57 4.53 -19.90
CA MET A 62 -22.42 3.83 -18.61
C MET A 62 -21.00 3.92 -18.05
N ALA A 63 -20.12 4.71 -18.69
CA ALA A 63 -18.71 4.76 -18.36
C ALA A 63 -18.42 5.37 -16.97
N GLU A 64 -19.19 6.39 -16.57
CA GLU A 64 -19.01 7.06 -15.28
C GLU A 64 -19.43 6.14 -14.13
N ASP A 65 -20.59 5.48 -14.24
CA ASP A 65 -21.06 4.50 -13.26
C ASP A 65 -20.06 3.35 -13.08
N LYS A 66 -19.48 2.83 -14.18
CA LYS A 66 -18.47 1.77 -14.13
C LYS A 66 -17.13 2.24 -13.58
N ALA A 67 -16.76 3.51 -13.82
CA ALA A 67 -15.57 4.10 -13.22
C ALA A 67 -15.72 4.17 -11.70
N HIS A 68 -16.87 4.66 -11.21
CA HIS A 68 -17.17 4.75 -9.79
C HIS A 68 -17.14 3.36 -9.11
N GLU A 69 -17.82 2.37 -9.68
CA GLU A 69 -17.83 0.99 -9.16
C GLU A 69 -16.40 0.41 -9.03
N THR A 70 -15.56 0.64 -10.04
CA THR A 70 -14.16 0.15 -10.05
C THR A 70 -13.33 0.83 -8.96
N VAL A 71 -13.47 2.15 -8.80
CA VAL A 71 -12.76 2.91 -7.78
C VAL A 71 -13.23 2.48 -6.38
N GLU A 72 -14.53 2.36 -6.16
CA GLU A 72 -15.06 1.92 -4.85
C GLU A 72 -14.58 0.52 -4.47
N THR A 73 -14.57 -0.41 -5.41
CA THR A 73 -14.06 -1.77 -5.19
C THR A 73 -12.58 -1.74 -4.79
N PHE A 74 -11.79 -0.92 -5.47
CA PHE A 74 -10.36 -0.79 -5.20
C PHE A 74 -10.09 -0.15 -3.83
N VAL A 75 -10.76 0.96 -3.52
CA VAL A 75 -10.63 1.65 -2.22
C VAL A 75 -11.06 0.74 -1.08
N SER A 76 -12.19 0.07 -1.22
CA SER A 76 -12.68 -0.93 -0.25
C SER A 76 -11.63 -2.00 0.01
N ARG A 77 -11.07 -2.60 -1.04
CA ARG A 77 -10.00 -3.61 -0.90
C ARG A 77 -8.76 -3.07 -0.20
N MET A 78 -8.31 -1.86 -0.55
CA MET A 78 -7.14 -1.25 0.10
C MET A 78 -7.38 -0.98 1.59
N MET A 79 -8.58 -0.51 1.96
CA MET A 79 -8.89 -0.20 3.36
C MET A 79 -9.11 -1.47 4.19
N SER A 80 -9.63 -2.55 3.61
CA SER A 80 -9.82 -3.84 4.30
C SER A 80 -8.52 -4.62 4.53
N GLN A 81 -7.48 -4.43 3.71
CA GLN A 81 -6.19 -5.13 3.89
C GLN A 81 -5.36 -4.61 5.08
N ASN A 82 -5.68 -3.43 5.62
CA ASN A 82 -4.98 -2.88 6.78
C ASN A 82 -5.49 -3.39 8.14
N THR A 83 -6.58 -4.18 8.18
CA THR A 83 -7.17 -4.73 9.43
C THR A 83 -7.01 -6.24 9.58
N SER A 84 -6.44 -6.93 8.60
CA SER A 84 -6.37 -8.39 8.55
C SER A 84 -4.94 -8.92 8.70
N SER A 85 -4.35 -8.73 9.89
CA SER A 85 -3.19 -9.49 10.37
C SER A 85 -3.51 -10.26 11.66
N ALA A 86 -4.65 -10.94 11.67
CA ALA A 86 -5.01 -11.90 12.71
C ALA A 86 -6.06 -12.88 12.17
N HIS A 87 -5.65 -13.92 11.42
CA HIS A 87 -6.38 -15.18 11.43
C HIS A 87 -5.42 -16.36 11.20
N SER A 88 -5.47 -17.25 12.19
CA SER A 88 -4.82 -18.53 12.35
C SER A 88 -5.18 -19.51 11.23
N ASN A 89 -4.16 -20.13 10.64
CA ASN A 89 -4.31 -21.25 9.74
C ASN A 89 -4.40 -22.53 10.57
N THR A 90 -5.61 -23.05 10.79
CA THR A 90 -5.84 -24.41 11.31
C THR A 90 -6.90 -25.08 10.45
N HIS A 91 -6.47 -25.86 9.47
CA HIS A 91 -7.28 -26.95 8.93
C HIS A 91 -6.37 -28.16 8.75
N SER A 92 -6.48 -29.09 9.69
CA SER A 92 -5.85 -30.40 9.68
C SER A 92 -6.75 -31.38 8.95
N GLU A 93 -6.29 -31.94 7.84
CA GLU A 93 -6.87 -33.16 7.28
C GLU A 93 -5.73 -34.10 6.83
N SER A 94 -5.77 -35.29 7.42
CA SER A 94 -4.95 -36.51 7.27
C SER A 94 -4.78 -36.95 5.80
N VAL A 95 -3.64 -37.43 5.28
CA VAL A 95 -2.89 -38.70 5.54
C VAL A 95 -1.45 -38.63 4.91
N PRO A 96 -0.40 -39.33 5.43
CA PRO A 96 1.02 -39.27 5.00
C PRO A 96 1.50 -40.55 4.25
N PRO A 97 2.82 -40.87 4.05
CA PRO A 97 4.04 -40.09 3.72
C PRO A 97 4.84 -40.68 2.52
N LEU A 98 5.84 -39.95 1.99
CA LEU A 98 7.21 -40.42 1.64
C LEU A 98 7.92 -39.41 0.72
N ILE A 99 8.94 -38.73 1.23
CA ILE A 99 10.30 -38.57 0.66
C ILE A 99 11.10 -37.68 1.64
N SER A 100 12.30 -38.14 1.92
CA SER A 100 13.17 -37.80 3.04
C SER A 100 14.26 -36.77 2.67
N HIS A 101 14.34 -35.71 3.51
CA HIS A 101 15.50 -34.87 3.88
C HIS A 101 16.14 -33.90 2.85
N PRO A 102 16.94 -32.88 3.28
CA PRO A 102 17.21 -32.39 4.64
C PRO A 102 16.94 -30.88 4.87
N THR A 103 16.93 -30.57 6.16
CA THR A 103 16.70 -29.30 6.85
C THR A 103 17.88 -28.34 6.77
N ASN A 104 17.62 -27.05 6.52
CA ASN A 104 18.51 -25.97 6.94
C ASN A 104 17.83 -25.15 8.05
N SER A 105 18.27 -25.43 9.27
CA SER A 105 17.96 -24.67 10.48
C SER A 105 18.95 -23.51 10.60
N PHE A 106 18.43 -22.29 10.70
CA PHE A 106 19.00 -21.32 11.63
C PHE A 106 17.91 -20.35 12.09
N ASP A 107 17.46 -20.60 13.32
CA ASP A 107 16.51 -19.82 14.10
C ASP A 107 17.23 -18.64 14.77
N LYS A 108 16.63 -17.44 14.75
CA LYS A 108 16.80 -16.49 15.86
C LYS A 108 15.60 -15.58 16.04
N SER A 109 14.62 -16.14 16.73
CA SER A 109 13.57 -15.48 17.50
C SER A 109 13.99 -14.18 18.22
N ARG A 110 13.17 -13.13 18.10
CA ARG A 110 12.97 -12.12 19.16
C ARG A 110 11.59 -11.48 19.07
N ASN A 111 10.60 -12.12 19.69
CA ASN A 111 9.32 -11.50 20.07
C ASN A 111 9.36 -11.08 21.55
N GLN A 112 8.93 -9.86 21.84
CA GLN A 112 8.24 -9.37 23.07
C GLN A 112 8.01 -7.84 22.89
N THR A 113 6.83 -7.40 22.43
CA THR A 113 5.64 -6.95 23.20
C THR A 113 5.89 -5.77 24.15
N ASN A 114 5.18 -4.65 23.91
CA ASN A 114 4.35 -3.97 24.92
C ASN A 114 3.45 -2.90 24.27
N PHE A 115 2.14 -3.21 24.31
CA PHE A 115 1.02 -2.31 24.07
C PHE A 115 0.93 -1.27 25.20
N LEU A 116 0.67 0.00 24.85
CA LEU A 116 0.02 0.95 25.76
C LEU A 116 -1.04 1.74 24.98
N SER A 117 -2.30 1.30 25.20
CA SER A 117 -3.42 2.13 25.67
C SER A 117 -3.59 3.51 25.04
N TRP A 118 -4.51 3.60 24.08
CA TRP A 118 -5.08 4.84 23.59
C TRP A 118 -6.31 5.08 24.45
N LYS A 119 -6.13 5.76 25.59
CA LYS A 119 -7.24 6.27 26.38
C LYS A 119 -7.84 7.46 25.65
N THR A 120 -9.10 7.30 25.28
CA THR A 120 -10.07 8.35 24.98
C THR A 120 -9.99 9.46 26.02
N ARG A 121 -9.90 10.71 25.55
CA ARG A 121 -10.13 11.89 26.38
C ARG A 121 -11.52 12.40 26.00
N THR A 122 -12.48 12.12 26.86
CA THR A 122 -13.79 12.79 26.92
C THR A 122 -13.56 14.27 27.23
N ILE A 123 -14.34 15.13 26.59
CA ILE A 123 -14.39 16.59 26.80
C ILE A 123 -15.11 16.87 28.12
#